data_AF-A0A847DYM4-F1
#
_entry.id   AF-A0A847DYM4-F1
#
_cell.length_a   1.000
_cell.length_b   1.000
_cell.length_c   1.000
_cell.angle_alpha   90.00
_cell.angle_beta   90.00
_cell.angle_gamma   90.00
#
_symmetry.space_group_name_H-M   'P 1'
#
loop_
_entity.id
_entity.type
_entity.pdbx_description
1 polymer ?
#
loop_
_entity_poly.entity_id
_entity_poly.type
_entity_poly.pdbx_seq_one_letter_code
_entity_poly.pdbx_strand_id
1 'polypeptide(L)' 'MGDLDPELVDIFVEEAGDLLDHSDGLLAQLRDNPTEREALVGLQRDLHTIKGGARMAGIMAVGELGHAMESLLEAV' A
#
# COMPACT_ATOMS: atom_id res chain seq x y z
N MET A 1 6.94 -14.25 19.04
CA MET A 1 5.89 -13.98 18.05
C MET A 1 4.71 -13.51 18.87
N GLY A 2 4.47 -12.20 18.97
CA GLY A 2 3.25 -11.73 19.64
C GLY A 2 2.07 -12.16 18.78
N ASP A 3 1.01 -12.67 19.38
CA ASP A 3 -0.22 -12.95 18.65
C ASP A 3 -0.69 -11.67 17.96
N LEU A 4 -1.20 -11.82 16.73
CA LEU A 4 -1.83 -10.72 15.99
C LEU A 4 -3.05 -10.24 16.78
N ASP A 5 -3.18 -8.93 16.93
CA ASP A 5 -4.41 -8.35 17.49
C ASP A 5 -5.52 -8.44 16.44
N PRO A 6 -6.57 -9.26 16.65
CA PRO A 6 -7.61 -9.45 15.64
C PRO A 6 -8.33 -8.15 15.26
N GLU A 7 -8.48 -7.21 16.19
CA GLU A 7 -9.12 -5.92 15.90
C GLU A 7 -8.26 -5.08 14.96
N LEU A 8 -6.94 -5.04 15.18
CA LEU A 8 -6.02 -4.34 14.29
C LEU A 8 -5.92 -5.01 12.91
N VAL A 9 -6.01 -6.34 12.86
CA VAL A 9 -6.03 -7.08 11.59
C VAL A 9 -7.30 -6.75 10.80
N ASP A 10 -8.47 -6.74 11.43
CA ASP A 10 -9.73 -6.44 10.74
C ASP A 10 -9.74 -5.01 10.20
N ILE A 11 -9.32 -4.02 11.00
CA ILE A 11 -9.18 -2.63 10.56
C ILE A 11 -8.21 -2.52 9.39
N PHE A 12 -7.06 -3.20 9.48
CA PHE A 12 -6.06 -3.18 8.42
C PHE A 12 -6.61 -3.78 7.12
N VAL A 13 -7.33 -4.90 7.19
CA VAL A 13 -7.87 -5.56 5.99
C VAL A 13 -8.91 -4.69 5.30
N GLU A 14 -9.78 -4.01 6.07
CA GLU A 14 -10.76 -3.05 5.54
C GLU A 14 -10.05 -1.87 4.85
N GLU A 15 -9.14 -1.19 5.56
CA GLU A 15 -8.40 -0.05 5.03
C GLU A 15 -7.54 -0.43 3.80
N ALA A 16 -6.87 -1.58 3.85
CA ALA A 16 -6.06 -2.06 2.74
C ALA A 16 -6.90 -2.37 1.50
N GLY A 17 -8.14 -2.83 1.66
CA GLY A 17 -9.08 -3.03 0.56
C GLY A 17 -9.35 -1.72 -0.18
N ASP A 18 -9.75 -0.68 0.55
CA ASP A 18 -10.04 0.64 -0.02
C ASP A 18 -8.81 1.28 -0.69
N LEU A 19 -7.63 1.14 -0.07
CA LEU A 19 -6.38 1.65 -0.63
C LEU A 19 -5.93 0.91 -1.89
N LEU A 20 -6.16 -0.41 -1.97
CA LEU A 20 -5.85 -1.20 -3.16
C LEU A 20 -6.80 -0.85 -4.31
N ASP A 21 -8.09 -0.66 -4.04
CA ASP A 21 -9.06 -0.20 -5.05
C ASP A 21 -8.69 1.19 -5.60
N HIS A 22 -8.25 2.10 -4.72
CA HIS A 22 -7.74 3.41 -5.15
C HIS A 22 -6.45 3.27 -5.98
N SER A 23 -5.51 2.44 -5.52
CA SER A 23 -4.25 2.14 -6.23
C SER A 23 -4.49 1.59 -7.63
N ASP A 24 -5.47 0.71 -7.82
CA ASP A 24 -5.85 0.18 -9.14
C ASP A 24 -6.28 1.31 -10.11
N GLY A 25 -7.03 2.30 -9.61
CA GLY A 25 -7.39 3.49 -10.37
C GLY A 25 -6.19 4.34 -10.78
N LEU A 26 -5.23 4.54 -9.88
CA LEU A 26 -4.00 5.28 -10.15
C LEU A 26 -3.08 4.54 -11.14
N LEU A 27 -2.97 3.22 -11.02
CA LEU A 27 -2.24 2.38 -11.97
C LEU A 27 -2.86 2.44 -13.36
N ALA A 28 -4.19 2.44 -13.46
CA ALA A 28 -4.87 2.63 -14.74
C ALA A 28 -4.54 4.00 -15.36
N GLN A 29 -4.51 5.07 -14.56
CA GLN A 29 -4.12 6.41 -15.02
C GLN A 29 -2.66 6.44 -15.51
N LEU A 30 -1.73 5.83 -14.78
CA LEU A 30 -0.32 5.75 -15.20
C LEU A 30 -0.12 4.92 -16.46
N ARG A 31 -0.91 3.85 -16.65
CA ARG A 31 -0.88 3.07 -17.90
C ARG A 31 -1.29 3.92 -19.09
N ASP A 32 -2.31 4.76 -18.92
CA ASP A 32 -2.83 5.61 -19.98
C ASP A 32 -1.95 6.86 -20.20
N ASN A 33 -1.35 7.39 -19.13
CA ASN A 33 -0.38 8.48 -19.15
C ASN A 33 0.79 8.22 -18.18
N PRO A 34 1.90 7.63 -18.66
CA PRO A 34 3.06 7.30 -17.81
C PRO A 34 3.79 8.50 -17.19
N THR A 35 3.48 9.72 -17.63
CA THR A 35 4.07 10.95 -17.09
C THR A 35 3.19 11.64 -16.04
N GLU A 36 2.05 11.04 -15.68
CA GLU A 36 1.13 11.57 -14.68
C GLU A 36 1.72 11.48 -13.27
N ARG A 37 2.40 12.55 -12.86
CA ARG A 37 3.12 12.60 -11.58
C ARG A 37 2.19 12.52 -10.37
N GLU A 38 0.96 13.03 -10.48
CA GLU A 38 0.01 12.96 -9.37
C GLU A 38 -0.40 11.53 -9.06
N ALA A 39 -0.57 10.70 -10.09
CA ALA A 39 -0.90 9.29 -9.93
C ALA A 39 0.26 8.50 -9.28
N LEU A 40 1.50 8.80 -9.67
CA LEU A 40 2.68 8.19 -9.02
C LEU A 40 2.77 8.56 -7.53
N VAL A 41 2.56 9.83 -7.19
CA VAL A 41 2.58 10.31 -5.79
C VAL A 41 1.43 9.69 -4.99
N GLY A 42 0.26 9.48 -5.61
CA GLY A 42 -0.85 8.78 -4.99
C GLY A 42 -0.49 7.35 -4.61
N LEU A 43 0.08 6.58 -5.55
CA LEU A 43 0.50 5.19 -5.29
C LEU A 43 1.53 5.09 -4.17
N GLN A 44 2.51 6.01 -4.14
CA GLN A 44 3.49 6.05 -3.06
C GLN A 44 2.83 6.25 -1.69
N ARG A 45 1.79 7.10 -1.61
CA ARG A 45 1.05 7.32 -0.35
C ARG A 45 0.24 6.09 0.06
N ASP A 46 -0.46 5.47 -0.88
CA ASP A 46 -1.27 4.28 -0.58
C ASP A 46 -0.38 3.14 -0.08
N LEU A 47 0.74 2.87 -0.77
CA LEU A 47 1.72 1.86 -0.35
C LEU A 47 2.36 2.17 1.01
N HIS A 48 2.62 3.45 1.30
CA HIS A 48 3.14 3.88 2.58
C HIS A 48 2.17 3.58 3.72
N THR A 49 0.89 3.86 3.51
CA THR A 49 -0.17 3.60 4.48
C THR A 49 -0.38 2.11 4.68
N ILE A 50 -0.47 1.32 3.59
CA ILE A 50 -0.58 -0.16 3.66
C ILE A 50 0.60 -0.77 4.43
N LYS A 51 1.83 -0.34 4.14
CA LYS A 51 3.03 -0.79 4.88
C LYS A 51 2.94 -0.47 6.37
N GLY A 52 2.53 0.75 6.70
CA GLY A 52 2.34 1.19 8.09
C GLY A 52 1.28 0.36 8.81
N GLY A 53 0.09 0.24 8.21
CA GLY A 53 -1.03 -0.56 8.71
C GLY A 53 -0.65 -2.02 8.95
N ALA A 54 0.00 -2.66 7.97
CA ALA A 54 0.45 -4.05 8.08
C ALA A 54 1.42 -4.26 9.26
N ARG A 55 2.36 -3.34 9.47
CA ARG A 55 3.30 -3.40 10.60
C ARG A 55 2.59 -3.18 11.94
N MET A 56 1.62 -2.27 12.01
CA MET A 56 0.80 -2.05 13.21
C MET A 56 -0.06 -3.27 13.54
N ALA A 57 -0.64 -3.93 12.53
CA ALA A 57 -1.40 -5.17 12.69
C ALA A 57 -0.51 -6.41 12.93
N GLY A 58 0.82 -6.27 12.91
CA GLY A 58 1.76 -7.38 13.12
C GLY A 58 1.98 -8.29 11.91
N ILE A 59 1.42 -7.94 10.75
CA ILE A 59 1.52 -8.69 9.48
C ILE A 59 2.82 -8.30 8.76
N MET A 60 3.96 -8.68 9.34
CA MET A 60 5.28 -8.24 8.89
C MET A 60 5.58 -8.55 7.42
N ALA A 61 5.13 -9.71 6.92
CA ALA A 61 5.34 -10.09 5.52
C ALA A 61 4.71 -9.10 4.52
N VAL A 62 3.53 -8.55 4.85
CA VAL A 62 2.85 -7.56 4.01
C VAL A 62 3.55 -6.19 4.15
N GLY A 63 4.00 -5.84 5.35
CA GLY A 63 4.82 -4.65 5.57
C GLY A 63 6.10 -4.63 4.73
N GLU A 64 6.80 -5.76 4.64
CA GLU A 64 8.01 -5.87 3.81
C GLU A 64 7.71 -5.86 2.30
N LEU A 65 6.57 -6.43 1.89
CA LEU A 65 6.11 -6.30 0.50
C LEU A 65 5.83 -4.84 0.15
N GLY A 66 5.10 -4.11 1.00
CA GLY A 66 4.83 -2.69 0.79
C GLY A 66 6.10 -1.86 0.68
N HIS A 67 7.12 -2.15 1.50
CA HIS A 67 8.42 -1.51 1.39
C HIS A 67 9.11 -1.80 0.04
N ALA A 68 9.13 -3.06 -0.40
CA ALA A 68 9.71 -3.42 -1.69
C ALA A 68 9.00 -2.73 -2.88
N MET A 69 7.68 -2.56 -2.79
CA MET A 69 6.89 -1.83 -3.79
C MET A 69 7.20 -0.33 -3.81
N GLU A 70 7.31 0.32 -2.63
CA GLU A 70 7.74 1.73 -2.55
C GLU A 70 9.12 1.92 -3.21
N SER A 71 10.10 1.06 -2.89
CA SER A 71 11.44 1.14 -3.48
C SER A 71 11.45 0.94 -4.98
N LEU A 72 10.56 0.10 -5.52
CA LEU A 72 10.41 -0.05 -6.96
C LEU A 72 9.86 1.23 -7.60
N LEU A 73 8.84 1.85 -7.01
CA LEU A 73 8.27 3.10 -7.51
C LEU A 73 9.26 4.28 -7.43
N GLU A 74 10.11 4.33 -6.42
CA GLU A 74 11.16 5.36 -6.30
C GLU A 74 12.27 5.22 -7.34
N ALA A 75 12.43 4.04 -7.94
CA ALA A 75 13.45 3.76 -8.94
C ALA A 75 13.02 4.08 -10.38
N VAL A 76 11.74 4.42 -10.60
CA VAL A 76 11.15 4.79 -11.90
C VAL A 76 11.18 6.31 -12.07
#